data_AF-A0A3M7RFM8-F1
#
_entry.id   AF-A0A3M7RFM8-F1
#
_cell.length_a   1.000
_cell.length_b   1.000
_cell.length_c   1.000
_cell.angle_alpha   90.00
_cell.angle_beta   90.00
_cell.angle_gamma   90.00
#
_symmetry.space_group_name_H-M   'P 1'
#
loop_
_entity.id
_entity.type
_entity.pdbx_description
1 polymer ?
#
loop_
_entity_poly.entity_id
_entity_poly.type
_entity_poly.pdbx_seq_one_letter_code
_entity_poly.pdbx_strand_id
1 'polypeptide(L)'
;MIQLYCRKQKSETEMKRKFYERVQQPHENEYLFGTQLNVLSRQSHPELLPFQCENVIKDQFIKGLKDRSLSTKLRIDKDNKSLNEIVDDAMRYERAHADVNDLLQRKRI
;
A
#
# COMPACT_ATOMS: atom_id res chain seq x y z
N MET A 1 29.66 -22.86 3.76
CA MET A 1 29.04 -21.84 4.64
C MET A 1 28.87 -20.49 3.95
N ILE A 2 29.91 -19.92 3.31
CA ILE A 2 29.86 -18.57 2.68
C ILE A 2 28.82 -18.47 1.54
N GLN A 3 28.70 -19.45 0.65
CA GLN A 3 27.74 -19.41 -0.47
C GLN A 3 26.26 -19.42 -0.02
N LEU A 4 25.93 -20.14 1.06
CA LEU A 4 24.58 -20.18 1.65
C LEU A 4 24.21 -18.83 2.28
N TYR A 5 25.16 -18.20 2.96
CA TYR A 5 25.00 -16.87 3.53
C TYR A 5 24.77 -15.81 2.45
N CYS A 6 25.58 -15.80 1.39
CA CYS A 6 25.40 -14.86 0.27
C CYS A 6 24.08 -15.08 -0.48
N ARG A 7 23.60 -16.33 -0.61
CA ARG A 7 22.28 -16.62 -1.22
C ARG A 7 21.12 -16.09 -0.38
N LYS A 8 21.15 -16.28 0.94
CA LYS A 8 20.12 -15.74 1.85
C LYS A 8 20.05 -14.20 1.82
N GLN A 9 21.21 -13.53 1.87
CA GLN A 9 21.28 -12.07 1.75
C GLN A 9 20.70 -11.56 0.43
N LYS A 10 21.00 -12.23 -0.69
CA LYS A 10 20.41 -11.86 -1.99
C LYS A 10 18.89 -12.01 -1.99
N SER A 11 18.34 -13.09 -1.42
CA SER A 11 16.89 -13.27 -1.34
C SER A 11 16.20 -12.24 -0.44
N GLU A 12 16.78 -11.88 0.71
CA GLU A 12 16.22 -10.87 1.62
C GLU A 12 16.21 -9.48 0.97
N THR A 13 17.30 -9.13 0.28
CA THR A 13 17.41 -7.87 -0.46
C THR A 13 16.38 -7.79 -1.59
N GLU A 14 16.17 -8.90 -2.30
CA GLU A 14 15.17 -8.97 -3.37
C GLU A 14 13.75 -8.81 -2.83
N MET A 15 13.43 -9.39 -1.67
CA MET A 15 12.11 -9.24 -1.05
C MET A 15 11.86 -7.81 -0.57
N LYS A 16 12.85 -7.17 0.04
CA LYS A 16 12.78 -5.73 0.39
C LYS A 16 12.56 -4.87 -0.84
N ARG A 17 13.27 -5.15 -1.93
CA ARG A 17 13.07 -4.45 -3.21
C ARG A 17 11.64 -4.62 -3.73
N LYS A 18 11.14 -5.87 -3.81
CA LYS A 18 9.76 -6.17 -4.25
C LYS A 18 8.71 -5.42 -3.43
N PHE A 19 8.91 -5.30 -2.11
CA PHE A 19 8.02 -4.54 -1.25
C PHE A 19 8.05 -3.04 -1.60
N TYR A 20 9.22 -2.40 -1.65
CA TYR A 20 9.32 -0.95 -1.87
C TYR A 20 9.01 -0.50 -3.30
N GLU A 21 9.13 -1.38 -4.27
CA GLU A 21 8.76 -1.14 -5.68
C GLU A 21 7.28 -1.44 -5.95
N ARG A 22 6.55 -2.03 -4.98
CA ARG A 22 5.16 -2.40 -5.18
C ARG A 22 4.27 -1.16 -5.28
N VAL A 23 3.66 -0.99 -6.46
CA VAL A 23 2.67 0.06 -6.75
C VAL A 23 1.33 -0.58 -7.12
N GLN A 24 0.23 0.05 -6.73
CA GLN A 24 -1.14 -0.40 -7.00
C GLN A 24 -1.34 -0.61 -8.50
N GLN A 25 -1.83 -1.80 -8.87
CA GLN A 25 -2.10 -2.11 -10.28
C GLN A 25 -3.44 -1.49 -10.74
N PRO A 26 -3.65 -1.23 -12.04
CA PRO A 26 -4.87 -0.53 -12.51
C PRO A 26 -6.20 -1.20 -12.12
N HIS A 27 -6.20 -2.53 -12.06
CA HIS A 27 -7.35 -3.39 -11.76
C HIS A 27 -7.40 -3.81 -10.28
N GLU A 28 -6.47 -3.32 -9.48
CA GLU A 28 -6.40 -3.60 -8.06
C GLU A 28 -7.09 -2.51 -7.25
N ASN A 29 -8.01 -2.90 -6.37
CA ASN A 29 -8.61 -1.98 -5.40
C ASN A 29 -7.69 -1.81 -4.18
N GLU A 30 -7.99 -0.80 -3.37
CA GLU A 30 -7.19 -0.37 -2.22
C GLU A 30 -7.04 -1.50 -1.20
N TYR A 31 -8.11 -2.28 -0.98
CA TYR A 31 -8.10 -3.41 -0.07
C TYR A 31 -7.16 -4.53 -0.52
N LEU A 32 -7.23 -4.92 -1.80
CA LEU A 32 -6.37 -5.95 -2.37
C LEU A 32 -4.91 -5.51 -2.33
N PHE A 33 -4.65 -4.25 -2.66
CA PHE A 33 -3.32 -3.66 -2.58
C PHE A 33 -2.74 -3.69 -1.16
N GLY A 34 -3.50 -3.21 -0.16
CA GLY A 34 -3.08 -3.24 1.24
C GLY A 34 -2.85 -4.67 1.75
N THR A 35 -3.70 -5.61 1.34
CA THR A 35 -3.55 -7.03 1.70
C THR A 35 -2.26 -7.62 1.13
N GLN A 36 -1.93 -7.34 -0.13
CA GLN A 36 -0.69 -7.84 -0.74
C GLN A 36 0.55 -7.23 -0.10
N LEU A 37 0.52 -5.94 0.27
CA LEU A 37 1.62 -5.32 1.01
C LEU A 37 1.82 -5.96 2.39
N ASN A 38 0.74 -6.30 3.10
CA ASN A 38 0.83 -6.99 4.39
C ASN A 38 1.41 -8.41 4.27
N VAL A 39 1.13 -9.12 3.17
CA VAL A 39 1.76 -10.42 2.90
C VAL A 39 3.25 -10.25 2.58
N LEU A 40 3.59 -9.28 1.72
CA LEU A 40 4.97 -9.01 1.32
C LEU A 40 5.82 -8.53 2.50
N SER A 41 5.28 -7.67 3.38
CA SER A 41 6.01 -7.11 4.51
C SER A 41 6.51 -8.18 5.48
N ARG A 42 5.73 -9.25 5.69
CA ARG A 42 6.13 -10.40 6.52
C ARG A 42 7.32 -11.17 5.95
N GLN A 43 7.48 -11.14 4.63
CA GLN A 43 8.58 -11.81 3.93
C GLN A 43 9.80 -10.90 3.76
N SER A 44 9.57 -9.60 3.58
CA SER A 44 10.64 -8.61 3.36
C SER A 44 11.24 -8.07 4.66
N HIS A 45 10.46 -8.03 5.73
CA HIS A 45 10.86 -7.46 7.02
C HIS A 45 10.55 -8.40 8.21
N PRO A 46 11.01 -9.66 8.19
CA PRO A 46 10.78 -10.61 9.28
C PRO A 46 11.39 -10.14 10.62
N GLU A 47 12.33 -9.19 10.58
CA GLU A 47 12.98 -8.61 11.76
C GLU A 47 12.15 -7.56 12.50
N LEU A 48 11.08 -7.03 11.88
CA LEU A 48 10.32 -5.93 12.46
C LEU A 48 9.24 -6.41 13.44
N LEU A 49 9.06 -5.64 14.51
CA LEU A 49 7.93 -5.83 15.41
C LEU A 49 6.61 -5.47 14.69
N PRO A 50 5.45 -6.02 15.10
CA PRO A 50 4.18 -5.79 14.42
C PRO A 50 3.84 -4.31 14.17
N PHE A 51 4.07 -3.43 15.15
CA PHE A 51 3.80 -1.99 15.02
C PHE A 51 4.76 -1.29 14.02
N GLN A 52 6.02 -1.73 13.95
CA GLN A 52 6.99 -1.19 12.99
C GLN A 52 6.66 -1.65 11.58
N CYS A 53 6.26 -2.93 11.45
CA CYS A 53 5.80 -3.50 10.19
C CYS A 53 4.56 -2.75 9.68
N GLU A 54 3.59 -2.46 10.55
CA GLU A 54 2.41 -1.69 10.20
C GLU A 54 2.76 -0.30 9.64
N ASN A 55 3.69 0.42 10.27
CA ASN A 55 4.13 1.73 9.79
C ASN A 55 4.77 1.66 8.41
N VAL A 56 5.61 0.65 8.17
CA VAL A 56 6.25 0.43 6.87
C VAL A 56 5.21 0.08 5.79
N ILE A 57 4.18 -0.71 6.14
CA ILE A 57 3.06 -1.00 5.23
C ILE A 57 2.29 0.28 4.92
N LYS A 58 1.95 1.10 5.92
CA LYS A 58 1.25 2.38 5.73
C LYS A 58 2.02 3.31 4.79
N ASP A 59 3.32 3.45 5.00
CA ASP A 59 4.19 4.25 4.13
C ASP A 59 4.18 3.77 2.69
N GLN A 60 4.38 2.46 2.49
CA GLN A 60 4.41 1.89 1.15
C GLN A 60 3.04 1.90 0.48
N PHE A 61 1.96 1.70 1.24
CA PHE A 61 0.59 1.79 0.77
C PHE A 61 0.34 3.19 0.22
N ILE A 62 0.52 4.23 1.03
CA ILE A 62 0.30 5.63 0.62
C ILE A 62 1.17 5.99 -0.57
N LYS A 63 2.46 5.62 -0.55
CA LYS A 63 3.40 5.92 -1.63
C LYS A 63 3.06 5.19 -2.94
N GLY A 64 2.58 3.96 -2.84
CA GLY A 64 2.32 3.07 -3.97
C GLY A 64 0.92 3.20 -4.57
N LEU A 65 0.02 4.00 -3.99
CA LEU A 65 -1.30 4.26 -4.57
C LEU A 65 -1.19 4.84 -5.99
N LYS A 66 -2.11 4.42 -6.87
CA LYS A 66 -2.18 4.92 -8.24
C LYS A 66 -2.58 6.40 -8.29
N ASP A 67 -3.49 6.81 -7.40
CA ASP A 67 -3.96 8.19 -7.28
C ASP A 67 -3.08 9.00 -6.31
N ARG A 68 -2.36 9.98 -6.86
CA ARG A 68 -1.50 10.89 -6.09
C ARG A 68 -2.28 11.91 -5.25
N SER A 69 -3.52 12.22 -5.63
CA SER A 69 -4.37 13.13 -4.85
C SER A 69 -4.80 12.44 -3.54
N LEU A 70 -5.13 11.16 -3.63
CA LEU A 70 -5.46 10.30 -2.51
C LEU A 70 -4.27 10.10 -1.57
N SER A 71 -3.08 9.85 -2.12
CA SER A 71 -1.88 9.67 -1.29
C SER A 71 -1.56 10.88 -0.42
N THR A 72 -1.74 12.09 -0.95
CA THR A 72 -1.55 13.34 -0.18
C THR A 72 -2.53 13.44 0.99
N LYS A 73 -3.81 13.11 0.77
CA LYS A 73 -4.83 13.16 1.82
C LYS A 73 -4.56 12.15 2.94
N LEU A 74 -4.27 10.90 2.57
CA LEU A 74 -4.03 9.82 3.53
C LEU A 74 -2.74 10.03 4.34
N ARG A 75 -1.76 10.74 3.78
CA ARG A 75 -0.50 11.05 4.46
C ARG A 75 -0.68 11.96 5.68
N ILE A 76 -1.71 12.79 5.72
CA ILE A 76 -2.01 13.68 6.85
C ILE A 76 -2.43 12.87 8.08
N ASP A 77 -3.24 11.84 7.89
CA ASP A 77 -3.84 11.06 8.98
C ASP A 77 -3.05 9.79 9.32
N LYS A 78 -1.98 9.49 8.57
CA LYS A 78 -1.23 8.23 8.63
C LYS A 78 -0.85 7.82 10.05
N ASP A 79 -0.32 8.76 10.84
CA ASP A 79 0.21 8.46 12.17
C ASP A 79 -0.90 8.33 13.24
N ASN A 80 -2.12 8.79 12.93
CA ASN A 80 -3.26 8.75 13.84
C ASN A 80 -4.24 7.60 13.57
N LYS A 81 -4.06 6.88 12.45
CA LYS A 81 -4.97 5.82 12.00
C LYS A 81 -4.24 4.50 11.89
N SER A 82 -4.95 3.41 12.17
CA SER A 82 -4.51 2.05 11.85
C SER A 82 -4.45 1.82 10.34
N LEU A 83 -3.72 0.79 9.91
CA LEU A 83 -3.65 0.42 8.49
C LEU A 83 -5.04 0.17 7.89
N ASN A 84 -5.91 -0.52 8.63
CA ASN A 84 -7.27 -0.82 8.18
C ASN A 84 -8.09 0.45 7.98
N GLU A 85 -7.99 1.42 8.89
CA GLU A 85 -8.69 2.70 8.75
C GLU A 85 -8.19 3.49 7.53
N ILE A 86 -6.88 3.48 7.27
CA ILE A 86 -6.30 4.15 6.08
C ILE A 86 -6.79 3.48 4.79
N VAL A 87 -6.86 2.15 4.76
CA VAL A 87 -7.37 1.39 3.61
C VAL A 87 -8.87 1.65 3.40
N ASP A 88 -9.66 1.68 4.46
CA ASP A 88 -11.09 1.97 4.41
C ASP A 88 -11.37 3.38 3.91
N ASP A 89 -10.61 4.37 4.40
CA ASP A 89 -10.69 5.74 3.92
C ASP A 89 -10.34 5.83 2.43
N ALA A 90 -9.28 5.14 2.00
CA ALA A 90 -8.88 5.09 0.60
C ALA A 90 -10.02 4.57 -0.29
N MET A 91 -10.66 3.47 0.10
CA MET A 91 -11.83 2.92 -0.62
C MET A 91 -13.02 3.88 -0.67
N ARG A 92 -13.29 4.60 0.43
CA ARG A 92 -14.39 5.57 0.50
C ARG A 92 -14.14 6.75 -0.45
N TYR A 93 -12.90 7.23 -0.52
CA TYR A 93 -12.52 8.30 -1.44
C TYR A 93 -12.67 7.89 -2.91
N GLU A 94 -12.20 6.70 -3.29
CA GLU A 94 -12.34 6.20 -4.66
C GLU A 94 -13.81 6.04 -5.06
N ARG A 95 -14.65 5.50 -4.17
CA ARG A 95 -16.11 5.41 -4.42
C ARG A 95 -16.74 6.79 -4.58
N ALA A 96 -16.47 7.72 -3.68
CA ALA A 96 -17.02 9.07 -3.78
C ALA A 96 -16.59 9.77 -5.07
N HIS A 97 -15.35 9.54 -5.52
CA HIS A 97 -14.85 10.09 -6.79
C HIS A 97 -15.54 9.46 -8.00
N ALA A 98 -15.79 8.14 -7.97
CA ALA A 98 -16.55 7.44 -9.00
C ALA A 98 -18.00 7.96 -9.10
N ASP A 99 -18.67 8.13 -7.95
CA ASP A 99 -20.06 8.63 -7.89
C ASP A 99 -20.18 10.05 -8.44
N VAL A 100 -19.23 10.95 -8.10
CA VAL A 100 -19.21 12.33 -8.63
C VAL A 100 -19.01 12.33 -10.15
N ASN A 101 -18.12 11.48 -10.67
CA ASN A 101 -17.88 11.40 -12.11
C ASN A 101 -19.11 10.88 -12.87
N ASP A 102 -19.80 9.87 -12.35
CA ASP A 102 -21.05 9.37 -12.94
C ASP A 102 -22.14 10.46 -12.96
N LEU A 103 -22.30 11.20 -11.86
CA LEU A 103 -23.23 12.34 -11.80
C LEU A 103 -22.89 13.44 -12.81
N LEU A 104 -21.61 13.76 -13.00
CA LEU A 104 -21.17 14.75 -13.99
C LEU A 104 -21.40 14.29 -15.43
N GLN A 105 -21.24 13.00 -15.72
CA GLN A 105 -21.55 12.45 -17.05
C GLN A 105 -23.05 12.47 -17.34
N ARG A 106 -23.89 12.13 -16.36
CA ARG A 106 -25.36 12.16 -16.50
C ARG A 106 -25.93 13.57 -16.71
N LYS A 107 -25.29 14.61 -16.16
CA LYS A 107 -25.71 16.02 -16.31
C LYS A 107 -25.25 16.68 -17.62
N ARG A 108 -24.42 16.00 -18.43
CA ARG A 108 -23.93 16.50 -19.73
C ARG A 108 -24.79 16.02 -20.91
N ILE A 109 -25.88 15.31 -20.65
CA ILE A 109 -26.90 14.87 -21.61
C ILE A 109 -28.15 15.71 -21.35
#